data_AF-A0A7C1EXS0-F1
#
_entry.id   AF-A0A7C1EXS0-F1
#
_cell.length_a   1.000
_cell.length_b   1.000
_cell.length_c   1.000
_cell.angle_alpha   90.00
_cell.angle_beta   90.00
_cell.angle_gamma   90.00
#
_symmetry.space_group_name_H-M   'P 1'
#
loop_
_entity.id
_entity.type
_entity.pdbx_description
1 polymer ?
#
loop_
_entity_poly.entity_id
_entity_poly.type
_entity_poly.pdbx_seq_one_letter_code
_entity_poly.pdbx_strand_id
1 'polypeptide(L)' 'MSTSLNKKLVAYHISRLKDKSPDVRLKSIQELAQLGDPEAMEPLRDIFKNDPVLEVRKAAQEAGLTIFNAQKQDK' A
#
# COMPACT_ATOMS: atom_id res chain seq x y z
N MET A 1 13.09 9.62 -15.89
CA MET A 1 13.94 9.58 -14.67
C MET A 1 13.14 9.46 -13.37
N SER A 2 11.85 9.84 -13.31
CA SER A 2 11.01 9.74 -12.11
C SER A 2 10.62 8.31 -11.69
N THR A 3 10.75 7.31 -12.56
CA THR A 3 10.32 5.93 -12.30
C THR A 3 11.19 5.20 -11.27
N SER A 4 12.52 5.44 -11.25
CA SER A 4 13.42 4.78 -10.28
C SER A 4 13.21 5.27 -8.84
N LEU A 5 12.89 6.55 -8.67
CA LEU A 5 12.60 7.12 -7.36
C LEU A 5 11.26 6.62 -6.81
N ASN A 6 10.21 6.61 -7.65
CA ASN A 6 8.90 6.09 -7.25
C ASN A 6 9.00 4.62 -6.80
N LYS A 7 9.71 3.78 -7.56
CA LYS A 7 9.96 2.38 -7.18
C LYS A 7 10.67 2.22 -5.83
N LYS A 8 11.65 3.09 -5.52
CA LYS A 8 12.31 3.09 -4.21
C LYS A 8 11.36 3.50 -3.08
N LEU A 9 10.49 4.48 -3.32
CA LEU A 9 9.50 4.91 -2.34
C LEU A 9 8.48 3.80 -2.07
N VAL A 10 7.98 3.13 -3.10
CA VAL A 10 7.07 1.98 -2.98
C VAL A 10 7.73 0.88 -2.15
N ALA A 11 8.97 0.48 -2.48
CA ALA A 11 9.71 -0.52 -1.71
C ALA A 11 9.92 -0.12 -0.23
N TYR A 12 10.23 1.16 0.02
CA TYR A 12 10.36 1.69 1.37
C TYR A 12 9.05 1.55 2.17
N HIS A 13 7.92 1.95 1.60
CA HIS A 13 6.63 1.84 2.29
C HIS A 13 6.17 0.37 2.45
N ILE A 14 6.44 -0.50 1.48
CA ILE A 14 6.20 -1.95 1.61
C ILE A 14 6.96 -2.52 2.81
N SER A 15 8.23 -2.12 3.02
CA SER A 15 9.02 -2.61 4.16
C SER A 15 8.39 -2.25 5.52
N ARG A 16 7.74 -1.08 5.60
CA ARG A 16 7.10 -0.56 6.81
C ARG A 16 5.74 -1.19 7.12
N LEU A 17 5.18 -1.99 6.21
CA LEU A 17 4.00 -2.81 6.48
C LEU A 17 4.28 -3.90 7.53
N LYS A 18 5.54 -4.16 7.88
CA LYS A 18 5.95 -5.11 8.93
C LYS A 18 6.23 -4.44 10.28
N ASP A 19 6.00 -3.13 10.39
CA ASP A 19 6.27 -2.41 11.64
C ASP A 19 5.37 -2.89 12.78
N LYS A 20 5.92 -2.92 14.00
CA LYS A 20 5.19 -3.32 15.20
C LYS A 20 4.03 -2.38 15.51
N SER A 21 4.20 -1.09 15.22
CA SER A 21 3.18 -0.06 15.43
C SER A 21 2.12 -0.12 14.32
N PRO A 22 0.83 -0.31 14.68
CA PRO A 22 -0.27 -0.22 13.72
C PRO A 22 -0.33 1.13 13.00
N ASP A 23 0.02 2.23 13.69
CA ASP A 23 0.01 3.57 13.11
C ASP A 23 1.03 3.72 11.98
N VAL A 24 2.20 3.09 12.11
CA VAL A 24 3.22 3.08 11.07
C VAL A 24 2.74 2.29 9.85
N ARG A 25 2.04 1.17 10.07
CA ARG A 25 1.45 0.37 8.99
C ARG A 25 0.35 1.15 8.27
N LEU A 26 -0.57 1.76 9.01
CA LEU A 26 -1.64 2.62 8.47
C LEU A 26 -1.08 3.75 7.61
N LYS A 27 -0.09 4.48 8.13
CA LYS A 27 0.56 5.55 7.37
C LYS A 27 1.20 5.01 6.09
N SER A 28 1.86 3.84 6.16
CA SER A 28 2.49 3.25 4.99
C SER A 28 1.47 2.81 3.93
N ILE A 29 0.32 2.28 4.34
CA ILE A 29 -0.78 1.93 3.45
C ILE A 29 -1.32 3.17 2.71
N GLN A 30 -1.50 4.28 3.43
CA GLN A 30 -1.97 5.54 2.84
C GLN A 30 -0.99 6.09 1.79
N GLU A 31 0.31 6.08 2.09
CA GLU A 31 1.35 6.53 1.15
C GLU A 31 1.40 5.63 -0.09
N LEU A 32 1.28 4.30 0.07
CA LEU A 32 1.19 3.37 -1.06
C LEU A 32 -0.03 3.64 -1.96
N ALA A 33 -1.18 3.96 -1.37
CA ALA A 33 -2.38 4.35 -2.13
C ALA A 33 -2.16 5.62 -2.95
N GLN A 34 -1.47 6.62 -2.39
CA GLN A 34 -1.13 7.87 -3.08
C GLN A 34 -0.12 7.67 -4.22
N LEU A 35 0.84 6.75 -4.04
CA LEU A 35 1.83 6.43 -5.07
C LEU A 35 1.21 5.68 -6.26
N GLY A 36 0.11 4.93 -6.04
CA GLY A 36 -0.66 4.31 -7.12
C GLY A 36 0.04 3.16 -7.85
N ASP A 37 1.20 2.71 -7.37
CA ASP A 37 2.01 1.70 -8.05
C ASP A 37 1.42 0.28 -7.84
N PRO A 38 1.15 -0.47 -8.92
CA PRO A 38 0.63 -1.84 -8.84
C PRO A 38 1.45 -2.81 -8.01
N GLU A 39 2.75 -2.55 -7.83
CA GLU A 39 3.65 -3.40 -7.03
C GLU A 39 3.23 -3.47 -5.54
N ALA A 40 2.44 -2.50 -5.07
CA ALA A 40 1.87 -2.51 -3.72
C ALA A 40 0.71 -3.50 -3.53
N MET A 41 0.09 -4.00 -4.62
CA MET A 41 -1.16 -4.79 -4.54
C MET A 41 -1.00 -6.10 -3.76
N GLU A 42 0.09 -6.84 -4.01
CA GLU A 42 0.37 -8.10 -3.34
C GLU A 42 0.63 -7.90 -1.83
N PRO A 43 1.52 -6.99 -1.40
CA PRO A 43 1.68 -6.65 0.02
C PRO A 43 0.40 -6.17 0.71
N LEU A 44 -0.40 -5.33 0.06
CA LEU A 44 -1.67 -4.85 0.63
C LEU A 44 -2.68 -6.00 0.80
N ARG A 45 -2.72 -6.94 -0.14
CA ARG A 45 -3.55 -8.15 -0.03
C ARG A 45 -3.14 -9.01 1.16
N ASP A 46 -1.85 -9.15 1.43
CA ASP A 46 -1.36 -9.91 2.58
C ASP A 46 -1.73 -9.24 3.90
N ILE A 47 -1.63 -7.91 3.98
CA ILE A 47 -2.10 -7.13 5.15
C ILE A 47 -3.60 -7.30 5.35
N PHE A 48 -4.40 -7.16 4.29
CA PHE A 48 -5.85 -7.36 4.37
C PHE A 48 -6.23 -8.74 4.93
N LYS A 49 -5.48 -9.79 4.58
CA LYS A 49 -5.77 -11.16 5.06
C LYS A 49 -5.28 -11.43 6.47
N ASN A 50 -4.13 -10.88 6.86
CA ASN A 50 -3.37 -11.40 8.00
C ASN A 50 -3.08 -10.39 9.11
N ASP A 51 -3.31 -9.08 8.91
CA ASP A 51 -3.00 -8.11 9.97
C ASP A 51 -3.89 -8.34 11.20
N PRO A 52 -3.33 -8.35 12.42
CA PRO A 52 -4.12 -8.55 13.64
C PRO A 52 -5.08 -7.39 13.92
N VAL A 53 -4.81 -6.19 13.41
CA VAL A 53 -5.61 -4.99 13.69
C VAL A 53 -6.64 -4.79 12.58
N LEU A 54 -7.92 -4.77 12.95
CA LEU A 54 -9.04 -4.66 12.00
C LEU A 54 -8.95 -3.39 11.13
N GLU A 55 -8.60 -2.25 11.73
CA GLU A 55 -8.49 -0.98 11.00
C GLU A 55 -7.37 -1.00 9.96
N VAL A 56 -6.26 -1.71 10.24
CA VAL A 56 -5.17 -1.89 9.26
C VAL A 56 -5.64 -2.73 8.08
N ARG A 57 -6.42 -3.79 8.32
CA ARG A 57 -7.00 -4.61 7.24
C ARG A 57 -7.95 -3.80 6.34
N LYS A 58 -8.83 -2.99 6.92
CA LYS A 58 -9.75 -2.12 6.17
C LYS A 58 -8.99 -1.11 5.31
N ALA A 59 -8.00 -0.44 5.90
CA ALA A 59 -7.17 0.50 5.17
C ALA A 59 -6.47 -0.16 3.96
N ALA A 60 -5.97 -1.40 4.13
CA ALA A 60 -5.33 -2.13 3.04
C ALA A 60 -6.30 -2.47 1.90
N GLN A 61 -7.54 -2.83 2.22
CA GLN A 61 -8.59 -3.05 1.23
C GLN A 61 -8.92 -1.77 0.44
N GLU A 62 -9.11 -0.65 1.15
CA GLU A 62 -9.40 0.65 0.55
C GLU A 62 -8.26 1.13 -0.37
N ALA A 63 -7.01 1.01 0.11
CA ALA A 63 -5.83 1.34 -0.68
C ALA A 63 -5.74 0.49 -1.97
N GLY A 64 -5.99 -0.82 -1.87
CA GLY A 64 -6.00 -1.71 -3.02
C GLY A 64 -7.07 -1.33 -4.06
N LEU A 65 -8.26 -0.90 -3.61
CA LEU A 65 -9.32 -0.40 -4.50
C LEU A 65 -8.91 0.91 -5.19
N THR A 66 -8.32 1.85 -4.44
CA THR A 66 -7.81 3.12 -5.00
C THR A 66 -6.77 2.87 -6.08
N ILE A 67 -5.78 2.01 -5.81
CA ILE A 67 -4.73 1.66 -6.78
C ILE A 67 -5.35 0.99 -8.02
N PHE A 68 -6.23 0.02 -7.83
CA PHE A 68 -6.90 -0.67 -8.94
C PHE A 68 -7.70 0.27 -9.84
N ASN A 69 -8.41 1.24 -9.24
CA ASN A 69 -9.19 2.22 -9.99
C ASN A 69 -8.30 3.21 -10.74
N ALA A 70 -7.19 3.67 -10.14
CA ALA A 70 -6.22 4.53 -10.82
C ALA A 70 -5.67 3.86 -12.09
N GLN A 71 -5.32 2.57 -12.00
CA GLN A 71 -4.81 1.79 -13.14
C GLN A 71 -5.84 1.58 -14.27
N LYS A 72 -7.14 1.71 -13.98
CA LYS A 72 -8.21 1.60 -14.98
C LYS A 72 -8.46 2.91 -15.74
N GLN A 73 -8.13 4.05 -15.14
CA GLN A 73 -8.36 5.36 -15.75
C GLN A 73 -7.26 5.76 -16.74
N ASP A 74 -6.08 5.13 -16.63
CA ASP A 74 -4.93 5.36 -17.52
C ASP A 74 -4.97 4.51 -18.82
N LYS A 75 -6.07 3.78 -19.08
CA LYS A 75 -6.30 2.98 -20.29
C LYS A 75 -7.48 3.51 -21.08
#